data_AF-A0A2X2DD28-F1
#
_entry.id   AF-A0A2X2DD28-F1
#
_cell.length_a   1.000
_cell.length_b   1.000
_cell.length_c   1.000
_cell.angle_alpha   90.00
_cell.angle_beta   90.00
_cell.angle_gamma   90.00
#
_symmetry.space_group_name_H-M   'P 1'
#
loop_
_entity.id
_entity.type
_entity.pdbx_description
1 polymer ?
#
loop_
_entity_poly.entity_id
_entity_poly.type
_entity_poly.pdbx_seq_one_letter_code
_entity_poly.pdbx_strand_id
1 'polypeptide(L)'
;MRYAMVLLSLLLTSGLAQAQDCSQKEVEIQRQLENAREHRNSGRIRGLEAALKSVQENCTNSDLRAKRQHAINDARNEVAERKADLQEAIDSGSAEKIKIRQHKLAEAQKELRDALRE
;
A
#
# COMPACT_ATOMS: atom_id res chain seq x y z
N MET A 1 -51.26 -9.94 36.21
CA MET A 1 -50.23 -11.00 36.03
C MET A 1 -49.73 -10.89 34.59
N ARG A 2 -48.60 -10.20 34.36
CA ARG A 2 -47.26 -10.80 34.27
C ARG A 2 -47.19 -11.90 33.21
N TYR A 3 -46.99 -11.51 31.95
CA TYR A 3 -46.13 -12.21 30.98
C TYR A 3 -45.55 -11.12 30.07
N ALA A 4 -44.54 -10.40 30.54
CA ALA A 4 -43.14 -10.76 30.28
C ALA A 4 -42.82 -10.74 28.78
N MET A 5 -42.72 -9.52 28.24
CA MET A 5 -41.57 -9.06 27.45
C MET A 5 -40.94 -10.12 26.54
N VAL A 6 -41.48 -10.31 25.33
CA VAL A 6 -40.75 -10.96 24.23
C VAL A 6 -39.76 -9.94 23.67
N LEU A 7 -38.62 -9.80 24.34
CA LEU A 7 -37.44 -9.16 23.76
C LEU A 7 -36.69 -10.21 22.96
N LEU A 8 -37.08 -10.33 21.68
CA LEU A 8 -36.27 -10.98 20.66
C LEU A 8 -35.05 -10.08 20.40
N SER A 9 -34.00 -10.27 21.20
CA SER A 9 -32.71 -9.62 21.03
C SER A 9 -32.05 -10.17 19.77
N LEU A 10 -32.33 -9.55 18.61
CA LEU A 10 -31.54 -9.75 17.40
C LEU A 10 -30.11 -9.29 17.70
N LEU A 11 -29.18 -10.24 17.69
CA LEU A 11 -27.75 -9.97 17.72
C LEU A 11 -27.38 -9.16 16.47
N LEU A 12 -27.24 -7.84 16.63
CA LEU A 12 -26.58 -6.98 15.66
C LEU A 12 -25.06 -7.14 15.80
N THR A 13 -24.52 -8.24 15.28
CA THR A 13 -23.08 -8.36 15.03
C THR A 13 -22.76 -7.78 13.65
N SER A 14 -22.75 -6.45 13.55
CA SER A 14 -22.26 -5.74 12.35
C SER A 14 -21.05 -4.90 12.73
N GLY A 15 -19.89 -5.55 12.89
CA GLY A 15 -18.63 -4.86 13.22
C GLY A 15 -17.38 -5.38 12.50
N LEU A 16 -17.47 -6.48 11.74
CA LEU A 16 -16.28 -7.12 11.16
C LEU A 16 -16.20 -7.05 9.63
N ALA A 17 -17.28 -6.69 8.93
CA ALA A 17 -17.31 -6.66 7.47
C ALA A 17 -16.56 -5.46 6.85
N GLN A 18 -16.46 -4.33 7.55
CA GLN A 18 -15.81 -3.12 6.99
C GLN A 18 -14.29 -3.23 6.97
N ALA A 19 -13.69 -3.92 7.93
CA ALA A 19 -12.23 -4.04 8.02
C ALA A 19 -11.64 -4.88 6.88
N GLN A 20 -12.36 -5.93 6.45
CA GLN A 20 -11.93 -6.84 5.37
C GLN A 20 -12.02 -6.16 3.99
N ASP A 21 -12.98 -5.25 3.80
CA ASP A 21 -13.13 -4.49 2.55
C ASP A 21 -12.05 -3.39 2.40
N CYS A 22 -11.63 -2.75 3.50
CA CYS A 22 -10.64 -1.69 3.44
C CYS A 22 -9.22 -2.16 3.11
N SER A 23 -8.74 -3.25 3.71
CA SER A 23 -7.38 -3.73 3.45
C SER A 23 -7.21 -4.13 1.97
N GLN A 24 -8.19 -4.82 1.41
CA GLN A 24 -8.19 -5.16 -0.02
C GLN A 24 -8.22 -3.92 -0.91
N LYS A 25 -8.99 -2.90 -0.52
CA LYS A 25 -9.09 -1.64 -1.26
C LYS A 25 -7.80 -0.83 -1.23
N GLU A 26 -7.10 -0.81 -0.10
CA GLU A 26 -5.77 -0.18 0.02
C GLU A 26 -4.75 -0.87 -0.90
N VAL A 27 -4.66 -2.20 -0.86
CA VAL A 27 -3.76 -3.00 -1.71
C VAL A 27 -4.03 -2.76 -3.19
N GLU A 28 -5.30 -2.75 -3.58
CA GLU A 28 -5.70 -2.53 -4.97
C GLU A 28 -5.35 -1.12 -5.47
N ILE A 29 -5.58 -0.08 -4.65
CA ILE A 29 -5.20 1.30 -4.99
C ILE A 29 -3.67 1.42 -5.12
N GLN A 30 -2.91 0.74 -4.26
CA GLN A 30 -1.45 0.74 -4.30
C GLN A 30 -0.92 0.03 -5.55
N ARG A 31 -1.51 -1.10 -5.96
CA ARG A 31 -1.21 -1.78 -7.23
C ARG A 31 -1.45 -0.87 -8.43
N GLN A 32 -2.57 -0.14 -8.43
CA GLN A 32 -2.88 0.83 -9.48
C GLN A 32 -1.90 2.00 -9.50
N LEU A 33 -1.38 2.44 -8.34
CA LEU A 33 -0.35 3.47 -8.24
C LEU A 33 0.96 3.02 -8.89
N GLU A 34 1.39 1.78 -8.66
CA GLU A 34 2.58 1.22 -9.30
C GLU A 34 2.46 1.24 -10.82
N ASN A 35 1.33 0.76 -11.35
CA ASN A 35 1.05 0.79 -12.77
C ASN A 35 1.01 2.22 -13.32
N ALA A 36 0.36 3.15 -12.61
CA ALA A 36 0.30 4.56 -13.02
C ALA A 36 1.69 5.23 -13.06
N ARG A 37 2.60 4.83 -12.16
CA ARG A 37 3.99 5.31 -12.10
C ARG A 37 4.83 4.77 -13.25
N GLU A 38 4.68 3.49 -13.59
CA GLU A 38 5.33 2.88 -14.75
C GLU A 38 5.00 3.62 -16.05
N HIS A 39 3.74 4.04 -16.20
CA HIS A 39 3.24 4.76 -17.37
C HIS A 39 3.37 6.30 -17.25
N ARG A 40 4.06 6.81 -16.20
CA ARG A 40 4.25 8.25 -15.92
C ARG A 40 2.95 9.07 -15.98
N ASN A 41 1.82 8.50 -15.57
CA ASN A 41 0.51 9.15 -15.62
C ASN A 41 0.24 9.98 -14.35
N SER A 42 0.76 11.21 -14.32
CA SER A 42 0.71 12.08 -13.14
C SER A 42 -0.70 12.42 -12.65
N GLY A 43 -1.70 12.49 -13.55
CA GLY A 43 -3.09 12.75 -13.16
C GLY A 43 -3.72 11.56 -12.44
N ARG A 44 -3.49 10.35 -12.96
CA ARG A 44 -3.93 9.08 -12.35
C ARG A 44 -3.30 8.89 -10.97
N ILE A 45 -2.01 9.21 -10.83
CA ILE A 45 -1.27 9.13 -9.56
C ILE A 45 -1.94 9.98 -8.48
N ARG A 46 -2.19 11.27 -8.76
CA ARG A 46 -2.82 12.17 -7.77
C ARG A 46 -4.20 11.69 -7.33
N GLY A 47 -5.00 11.19 -8.27
CA GLY A 47 -6.34 10.65 -7.96
C GLY A 47 -6.29 9.40 -7.08
N LEU A 48 -5.35 8.49 -7.36
CA LEU A 48 -5.16 7.28 -6.57
C LEU A 48 -4.56 7.57 -5.19
N GLU A 49 -3.69 8.58 -5.06
CA GLU A 49 -3.18 9.04 -3.76
C GLU A 49 -4.30 9.62 -2.88
N ALA A 50 -5.21 10.40 -3.47
CA ALA A 50 -6.39 10.90 -2.76
C ALA A 50 -7.33 9.77 -2.34
N ALA A 51 -7.54 8.77 -3.20
CA ALA A 51 -8.34 7.60 -2.89
C ALA A 51 -7.73 6.76 -1.75
N LEU A 52 -6.41 6.56 -1.77
CA LEU A 52 -5.69 5.86 -0.71
C LEU A 52 -5.87 6.57 0.64
N LYS A 53 -5.69 7.89 0.67
CA LYS A 53 -5.90 8.72 1.87
C LYS A 53 -7.33 8.58 2.41
N SER A 54 -8.32 8.62 1.54
CA SER A 54 -9.73 8.46 1.93
C SER A 54 -10.01 7.09 2.55
N VAL A 55 -9.45 6.00 2.00
CA VAL A 55 -9.63 4.66 2.58
C VAL A 55 -8.94 4.55 3.95
N GLN A 56 -7.77 5.16 4.08
CA GLN A 56 -7.00 5.18 5.33
C GLN A 56 -7.70 5.95 6.44
N GLU A 57 -8.32 7.09 6.12
CA GLU A 57 -9.05 7.93 7.07
C GLU A 57 -10.33 7.28 7.58
N ASN A 58 -11.03 6.52 6.73
CA ASN A 58 -12.37 6.03 7.04
C ASN A 58 -12.42 4.66 7.71
N CYS A 59 -11.27 4.05 8.02
CA CYS A 59 -11.26 2.66 8.42
C CYS A 59 -10.47 2.44 9.73
N THR A 60 -11.06 1.71 10.67
CA THR A 60 -10.74 1.75 12.12
C THR A 60 -9.73 0.68 12.53
N ASN A 61 -8.45 1.07 12.67
CA ASN A 61 -7.40 0.50 13.54
C ASN A 61 -6.09 1.29 13.31
N SER A 62 -6.08 2.56 13.75
CA SER A 62 -5.13 3.61 13.33
C SER A 62 -3.66 3.26 13.51
N ASP A 63 -3.27 2.59 14.59
CA ASP A 63 -1.86 2.42 14.93
C ASP A 63 -1.19 1.30 14.11
N LEU A 64 -1.89 0.18 13.89
CA LEU A 64 -1.42 -0.87 13.01
C LEU A 64 -1.39 -0.39 11.55
N ARG A 65 -2.35 0.47 11.16
CA ARG A 65 -2.37 1.14 9.86
C ARG A 65 -1.20 2.09 9.68
N ALA A 66 -0.92 2.95 10.66
CA ALA A 66 0.18 3.88 10.62
C ALA A 66 1.52 3.15 10.45
N LYS A 67 1.71 2.03 11.16
CA LYS A 67 2.89 1.18 11.02
C LYS A 67 3.02 0.58 9.62
N ARG A 68 1.95 0.02 9.07
CA ARG A 68 1.95 -0.53 7.69
C ARG A 68 2.23 0.55 6.67
N GLN A 69 1.59 1.71 6.80
CA GLN A 69 1.81 2.81 5.88
C GLN A 69 3.23 3.37 5.96
N HIS A 70 3.82 3.40 7.15
CA HIS A 70 5.23 3.75 7.32
C HIS A 70 6.13 2.75 6.59
N ALA A 71 5.94 1.44 6.79
CA ALA A 71 6.71 0.40 6.12
C ALA A 71 6.59 0.48 4.58
N ILE A 72 5.38 0.73 4.06
CA ILE A 72 5.14 0.94 2.64
C ILE A 72 5.86 2.19 2.12
N ASN A 73 5.87 3.28 2.89
CA ASN A 73 6.55 4.51 2.51
C ASN A 73 8.07 4.32 2.48
N ASP A 74 8.63 3.65 3.48
CA ASP A 74 10.07 3.35 3.53
C ASP A 74 10.49 2.49 2.33
N ALA A 75 9.76 1.42 2.04
CA ALA A 75 10.03 0.55 0.89
C ALA A 75 9.90 1.30 -0.45
N ARG A 76 8.97 2.27 -0.55
CA ARG A 76 8.85 3.13 -1.74
C ARG A 76 10.03 4.08 -1.90
N ASN A 77 10.51 4.65 -0.80
CA ASN A 77 11.69 5.52 -0.80
C ASN A 77 12.93 4.73 -1.23
N GLU A 78 13.13 3.53 -0.69
CA GLU A 78 14.22 2.63 -1.08
C GLU A 78 14.17 2.31 -2.58
N VAL A 79 13.00 1.98 -3.14
CA VAL A 79 12.85 1.76 -4.60
C VAL A 79 13.22 3.02 -5.40
N ALA A 80 12.88 4.21 -4.91
CA ALA A 80 13.22 5.47 -5.58
C ALA A 80 14.74 5.71 -5.56
N GLU A 81 15.39 5.49 -4.41
CA GLU A 81 16.84 5.59 -4.27
C GLU A 81 17.56 4.59 -5.18
N ARG A 82 17.12 3.32 -5.23
CA ARG A 82 17.76 2.31 -6.09
C ARG A 82 17.56 2.57 -7.59
N LYS A 83 16.48 3.24 -7.98
CA LYS A 83 16.32 3.73 -9.36
C LYS A 83 17.32 4.85 -9.68
N ALA A 84 17.55 5.78 -8.75
CA ALA A 84 18.54 6.84 -8.93
C ALA A 84 19.97 6.26 -9.02
N ASP A 85 20.33 5.34 -8.12
CA ASP A 85 21.61 4.62 -8.16
C ASP A 85 21.84 3.91 -9.49
N LEU A 86 20.79 3.26 -10.02
CA LEU A 86 20.87 2.57 -11.31
C LEU A 86 21.09 3.56 -12.45
N GLN A 87 20.41 4.71 -12.43
CA GLN A 87 20.60 5.74 -13.44
C GLN A 87 22.03 6.30 -13.41
N GLU A 88 22.58 6.59 -12.23
CA GLU A 88 23.97 7.03 -12.08
C GLU A 88 24.95 5.96 -12.61
N ALA A 89 24.68 4.68 -12.36
CA ALA A 89 25.50 3.60 -12.90
C ALA A 89 25.45 3.53 -14.43
N ILE A 90 24.27 3.74 -15.04
CA ILE A 90 24.09 3.82 -16.50
C ILE A 90 24.88 5.00 -17.06
N ASP A 91 24.77 6.18 -16.44
CA ASP A 91 25.46 7.40 -16.90
C ASP A 91 26.99 7.26 -16.79
N SER A 92 27.48 6.50 -15.82
CA SER A 92 28.92 6.17 -15.68
C SER A 92 29.44 5.16 -16.70
N GLY A 93 28.57 4.46 -17.44
CA GLY A 93 28.93 3.45 -18.43
C GLY A 93 29.52 2.14 -17.89
N SER A 94 29.51 1.93 -16.56
CA SER A 94 30.09 0.73 -15.95
C SER A 94 29.11 -0.45 -15.95
N ALA A 95 29.30 -1.40 -16.87
CA ALA A 95 28.44 -2.59 -17.00
C ALA A 95 28.32 -3.40 -15.70
N GLU A 96 29.42 -3.54 -14.94
CA GLU A 96 29.41 -4.24 -13.65
C GLU A 96 28.57 -3.51 -12.60
N LYS A 97 28.71 -2.18 -12.50
CA LYS A 97 27.88 -1.38 -11.59
C LYS A 97 26.40 -1.47 -11.98
N ILE A 98 26.08 -1.41 -13.27
CA ILE A 98 24.71 -1.51 -13.77
C ILE A 98 24.08 -2.83 -13.31
N LYS A 99 24.77 -3.97 -13.50
CA LYS A 99 24.27 -5.28 -13.08
C LYS A 99 24.00 -5.35 -11.57
N ILE A 100 24.92 -4.83 -10.75
CA ILE A 100 24.75 -4.77 -9.29
C ILE A 100 23.55 -3.91 -8.90
N ARG A 101 23.36 -2.73 -9.53
CA ARG A 101 22.24 -1.84 -9.22
C ARG A 101 20.89 -2.39 -9.69
N GLN A 102 20.84 -3.12 -10.80
CA GLN A 102 19.64 -3.83 -11.24
C GLN A 102 19.20 -4.89 -10.23
N HIS A 103 20.14 -5.66 -9.66
CA HIS A 103 19.83 -6.64 -8.62
C HIS A 103 19.23 -5.96 -7.37
N LYS A 104 19.88 -4.91 -6.87
CA LYS A 104 19.39 -4.17 -5.69
C LYS A 104 18.02 -3.53 -5.92
N LEU A 105 17.76 -3.02 -7.13
CA LEU A 105 16.44 -2.50 -7.48
C LEU A 105 15.39 -3.61 -7.46
N ALA A 106 15.71 -4.82 -7.96
CA ALA A 106 14.79 -5.95 -7.93
C ALA A 106 14.49 -6.41 -6.49
N GLU A 107 15.48 -6.37 -5.59
CA GLU A 107 15.31 -6.64 -4.16
C GLU A 107 14.39 -5.61 -3.49
N ALA A 108 14.65 -4.31 -3.66
CA ALA A 108 13.79 -3.25 -3.12
C ALA A 108 12.34 -3.34 -3.65
N GLN A 109 12.16 -3.69 -4.94
CA GLN A 109 10.83 -3.93 -5.50
C GLN A 109 10.15 -5.16 -4.89
N LYS A 110 10.91 -6.19 -4.49
CA LYS A 110 10.37 -7.34 -3.77
C LYS A 110 9.91 -6.94 -2.37
N GLU A 111 10.72 -6.19 -1.64
CA GLU A 111 10.37 -5.69 -0.31
C GLU A 111 9.13 -4.80 -0.34
N LEU A 112 9.00 -3.93 -1.35
CA LEU A 112 7.77 -3.17 -1.55
C LEU A 112 6.56 -4.09 -1.77
N ARG A 113 6.67 -5.11 -2.64
CA ARG A 113 5.58 -6.07 -2.86
C ARG A 113 5.21 -6.83 -1.59
N ASP A 114 6.18 -7.15 -0.74
CA ASP A 114 5.94 -7.85 0.52
C ASP A 114 5.27 -6.90 1.53
N ALA A 115 5.75 -5.65 1.66
CA ALA A 115 5.12 -4.62 2.51
C ALA A 115 3.67 -4.26 2.09
N LEU A 116 3.34 -4.41 0.81
CA LEU A 116 1.98 -4.24 0.29
C LEU A 116 1.07 -5.45 0.55
N ARG A 117 1.61 -6.61 0.92
CA ARG A 117 0.84 -7.83 1.22
C ARG A 117 0.56 -8.02 2.70
N GLU A 118 1.32 -7.35 3.56
CA GLU A 118 1.18 -7.45 5.02
C GLU A 118 -0.02 -6.67 5.55
#